data_AF-F4QF58-F1
#
_entry.id   AF-F4QF58-F1
#
_cell.length_a   1.000
_cell.length_b   1.000
_cell.length_c   1.000
_cell.angle_alpha   90.00
_cell.angle_beta   90.00
_cell.angle_gamma   90.00
#
_symmetry.space_group_name_H-M   'P 1'
#
loop_
_entity.id
_entity.type
_entity.pdbx_description
1 polymer ?
#
loop_
_entity_poly.entity_id
_entity_poly.type
_entity_poly.pdbx_seq_one_letter_code
_entity_poly.pdbx_strand_id
1 'polypeptide(L)'
;MKGSTIKLIIYILLTVVGLSIYQVNHDGKSPRGYFEPLYSSLHTSGASINRTLIMAHRGSRYIVPENTILAFQTALDLGTDVIETDVRLSKDGHLVIFHDKLLDRVTNINGDVEDHTLAELRACDAGYRFSPDNGTSTPFRGRGLKVPTMREVFETLPTTTSLNIEIKEDDIKVAESLWRELERAFKELGRPHRSVVVSCRFCEPTAHIRVLAREYMVKNGLSEMPITTSGCEREVTRFVILSQIYLAKLVYSVFPITSFEVFQVPTSSGPISLETGRFIDTAHYFGLHVHFWVINDAPEMKRVLGLGIEAIITDRPDIAIKVFKDAKLKPANFPVPKPLPSNHSGTYFIPLSDVEESHTCISFFCILLQRIHFIILALVLSFVFMKLYSAKSYIAAKSGLAKRKKNYILQKQQQQQSQQKKKTK
;
A
#
# COMPACT_ATOMS: atom_id res chain seq x y z
N MET A 1 -44.68 7.87 -3.52
CA MET A 1 -43.97 8.61 -4.61
C MET A 1 -44.14 7.85 -5.92
N LYS A 2 -44.49 8.52 -7.04
CA LYS A 2 -44.59 7.87 -8.35
C LYS A 2 -43.19 7.38 -8.78
N GLY A 3 -43.11 6.23 -9.44
CA GLY A 3 -41.83 5.65 -9.89
C GLY A 3 -41.00 6.57 -10.81
N SER A 4 -41.62 7.56 -11.45
CA SER A 4 -40.93 8.61 -12.22
C SER A 4 -40.19 9.62 -11.35
N THR A 5 -40.72 9.97 -10.18
CA THR A 5 -40.09 10.91 -9.23
C THR A 5 -38.87 10.28 -8.57
N ILE A 6 -38.94 9.00 -8.20
CA ILE A 6 -37.80 8.25 -7.65
C ILE A 6 -36.66 8.18 -8.67
N LYS A 7 -36.98 7.86 -9.94
CA LYS A 7 -35.97 7.80 -11.02
C LYS A 7 -35.30 9.16 -11.27
N LEU A 8 -36.04 10.26 -11.18
CA LEU A 8 -35.48 11.61 -11.35
C LEU A 8 -34.56 11.98 -10.18
N ILE A 9 -34.95 11.67 -8.95
CA ILE A 9 -34.12 11.90 -7.75
C ILE A 9 -32.81 11.09 -7.85
N ILE A 10 -32.88 9.82 -8.24
CA ILE A 10 -31.69 8.98 -8.45
C ILE A 10 -30.79 9.57 -9.53
N TYR A 11 -31.35 10.07 -10.64
CA TYR A 11 -30.58 10.67 -11.73
C TYR A 11 -29.86 11.96 -11.32
N ILE A 12 -30.55 12.84 -10.58
CA ILE A 12 -29.96 14.05 -10.02
C ILE A 12 -28.85 13.68 -9.05
N LEU A 13 -29.08 12.71 -8.16
CA LEU A 13 -28.08 12.23 -7.21
C LEU A 13 -26.83 11.70 -7.94
N LEU A 14 -26.99 10.84 -8.96
CA LEU A 14 -25.87 10.30 -9.74
C LEU A 14 -25.11 11.38 -10.50
N THR A 15 -25.81 12.38 -11.05
CA THR A 15 -25.18 13.49 -11.79
C THR A 15 -24.40 14.40 -10.85
N VAL A 16 -24.97 14.75 -9.70
CA VAL A 16 -24.30 15.55 -8.67
C VAL A 16 -23.09 14.79 -8.12
N VAL A 17 -23.24 13.50 -7.79
CA VAL A 17 -22.12 12.65 -7.33
C VAL A 17 -21.04 12.57 -8.41
N GLY A 18 -21.40 12.38 -9.68
CA GLY A 18 -20.45 12.35 -10.79
C GLY A 18 -19.69 13.67 -10.99
N LEU A 19 -20.38 14.80 -10.89
CA LEU A 19 -19.76 16.14 -10.95
C LEU A 19 -18.85 16.40 -9.75
N SER A 20 -19.25 15.99 -8.54
CA SER A 20 -18.41 16.09 -7.34
C SER A 20 -17.17 15.22 -7.45
N ILE A 21 -17.27 13.99 -7.96
CA ILE A 21 -16.12 13.11 -8.23
C ILE A 21 -15.18 13.78 -9.24
N TYR A 22 -15.71 14.35 -10.31
CA TYR A 22 -14.91 15.04 -11.33
C TYR A 22 -14.19 16.25 -10.72
N GLN A 23 -14.89 17.13 -10.01
CA GLN A 23 -14.31 18.33 -9.39
C GLN A 23 -13.23 17.97 -8.35
N VAL A 24 -13.52 17.05 -7.42
CA VAL A 24 -12.56 16.64 -6.36
C VAL A 24 -11.30 16.00 -6.93
N ASN A 25 -11.41 15.27 -8.05
CA ASN A 25 -10.25 14.64 -8.68
C ASN A 25 -9.48 15.58 -9.62
N HIS A 26 -10.14 16.58 -10.23
CA HIS A 26 -9.54 17.42 -11.27
C HIS A 26 -9.04 18.78 -10.75
N ASP A 27 -9.69 19.36 -9.74
CA ASP A 27 -9.33 20.70 -9.26
C ASP A 27 -8.03 20.73 -8.46
N GLY A 28 -7.46 19.56 -8.09
CA GLY A 28 -6.13 19.43 -7.45
C GLY A 28 -5.97 20.13 -6.10
N LYS A 29 -6.96 20.92 -5.67
CA LYS A 29 -6.99 21.60 -4.38
C LYS A 29 -7.38 20.57 -3.34
N SER A 30 -6.37 20.07 -2.63
CA SER A 30 -6.59 19.48 -1.32
C SER A 30 -7.38 20.50 -0.46
N PRO A 31 -8.22 20.05 0.48
CA PRO A 31 -8.73 20.89 1.56
C PRO A 31 -7.56 21.25 2.49
N ARG A 32 -6.57 21.99 1.95
CA ARG A 32 -5.36 22.51 2.62
C ARG A 32 -5.70 23.35 3.85
N GLY A 33 -6.96 23.75 4.04
CA GLY A 33 -7.39 24.60 5.14
C GLY A 33 -7.85 23.89 6.42
N TYR A 34 -8.15 22.58 6.40
CA TYR A 34 -8.75 21.92 7.59
C TYR A 34 -7.79 21.01 8.38
N PHE A 35 -6.62 20.65 7.82
CA PHE A 35 -5.68 19.68 8.41
C PHE A 35 -4.25 20.20 8.60
N GLU A 36 -4.01 21.50 8.38
CA GLU A 36 -2.73 22.21 8.58
C GLU A 36 -2.02 21.93 9.94
N PRO A 37 -2.74 21.81 11.08
CA PRO A 37 -2.07 21.57 12.36
C PRO A 37 -1.38 20.21 12.45
N LEU A 38 -1.86 19.20 11.71
CA LEU A 38 -1.32 17.82 11.75
C LEU A 38 -0.11 17.64 10.83
N TYR A 39 -0.07 18.40 9.73
CA TYR A 39 1.05 18.39 8.79
C TYR A 39 2.31 19.04 9.40
N SER A 40 2.10 20.07 10.22
CA SER A 40 3.17 20.80 10.91
C SER A 40 3.73 20.05 12.13
N SER A 41 2.93 19.22 12.80
CA SER A 41 3.35 18.55 14.04
C SER A 41 4.17 17.27 13.81
N LEU A 42 4.00 16.61 12.66
CA LEU A 42 4.81 15.47 12.27
C LEU A 42 6.20 15.87 11.73
N HIS A 43 6.40 17.17 11.50
CA HIS A 43 7.66 17.73 11.02
C HIS A 43 8.47 18.29 12.19
N THR A 44 9.24 17.42 12.84
CA THR A 44 10.55 17.86 13.33
C THR A 44 11.40 18.21 12.10
N SER A 45 11.37 19.48 11.70
CA SER A 45 12.32 20.10 10.76
C SER A 45 12.65 19.31 9.48
N GLY A 46 11.89 19.54 8.40
CA GLY A 46 12.50 19.61 7.07
C GLY A 46 12.68 18.31 6.26
N ALA A 47 11.73 17.37 6.28
CA ALA A 47 11.66 16.37 5.21
C ALA A 47 11.08 17.00 3.93
N SER A 48 11.91 17.77 3.23
CA SER A 48 11.65 18.12 1.83
C SER A 48 11.47 16.85 0.98
N ILE A 49 10.76 16.96 -0.13
CA ILE A 49 10.62 15.99 -1.25
C ILE A 49 11.98 15.36 -1.72
N ASN A 50 13.12 15.81 -1.19
CA ASN A 50 14.48 15.34 -1.48
C ASN A 50 14.98 14.14 -0.64
N ARG A 51 14.18 13.45 0.17
CA ARG A 51 14.70 12.30 0.95
C ARG A 51 13.74 11.11 1.00
N THR A 52 13.63 10.39 -0.11
CA THR A 52 13.17 8.99 -0.08
C THR A 52 14.11 8.19 0.83
N LEU A 53 13.56 7.29 1.65
CA LEU A 53 14.30 6.43 2.57
C LEU A 53 14.67 5.10 1.90
N ILE A 54 15.82 4.55 2.29
CA ILE A 54 16.22 3.18 1.95
C ILE A 54 15.94 2.30 3.16
N MET A 55 15.00 1.36 3.02
CA MET A 55 14.70 0.32 4.01
C MET A 55 15.36 -1.00 3.59
N ALA A 56 16.21 -1.54 4.46
CA ALA A 56 16.97 -2.76 4.21
C ALA A 56 16.10 -3.99 4.51
N HIS A 57 15.56 -4.63 3.47
CA HIS A 57 14.63 -5.76 3.58
C HIS A 57 15.31 -6.96 4.25
N ARG A 58 14.81 -7.34 5.43
CA ARG A 58 15.40 -8.37 6.30
C ARG A 58 16.91 -8.13 6.54
N GLY A 59 17.31 -6.85 6.55
CA GLY A 59 18.70 -6.41 6.48
C GLY A 59 19.25 -6.36 5.05
N SER A 60 20.37 -7.03 4.79
CA SER A 60 21.06 -7.05 3.47
C SER A 60 21.03 -8.44 2.83
N ARG A 61 19.83 -9.02 2.65
CA ARG A 61 19.68 -10.46 2.41
C ARG A 61 20.29 -11.05 1.14
N TYR A 62 20.66 -10.23 0.17
CA TYR A 62 21.41 -10.68 -1.03
C TYR A 62 22.94 -10.63 -0.83
N ILE A 63 23.39 -10.05 0.28
CA ILE A 63 24.81 -9.85 0.61
C ILE A 63 25.24 -10.81 1.73
N VAL A 64 24.41 -10.96 2.76
CA VAL A 64 24.64 -11.81 3.94
C VAL A 64 23.31 -12.46 4.39
N PRO A 65 23.32 -13.52 5.23
CA PRO A 65 22.10 -14.24 5.62
C PRO A 65 21.05 -13.35 6.28
N GLU A 66 19.84 -13.37 5.73
CA GLU A 66 18.70 -12.53 6.14
C GLU A 66 18.35 -12.64 7.63
N ASN A 67 17.73 -11.59 8.18
CA ASN A 67 17.16 -11.60 9.53
C ASN A 67 18.16 -12.03 10.63
N THR A 68 19.45 -11.73 10.42
CA THR A 68 20.52 -11.89 11.42
C THR A 68 21.04 -10.53 11.88
N ILE A 69 21.64 -10.47 13.09
CA ILE A 69 22.35 -9.26 13.56
C ILE A 69 23.43 -8.83 12.56
N LEU A 70 24.10 -9.80 11.90
CA LEU A 70 25.08 -9.52 10.85
C LEU A 70 24.43 -8.78 9.66
N ALA A 71 23.25 -9.18 9.21
CA ALA A 71 22.52 -8.51 8.12
C ALA A 71 22.12 -7.09 8.47
N PHE A 72 21.69 -6.87 9.71
CA PHE A 72 21.32 -5.54 10.19
C PHE A 72 22.54 -4.62 10.30
N GLN A 73 23.62 -5.09 10.93
CA GLN A 73 24.86 -4.30 11.01
C GLN A 73 25.42 -4.00 9.62
N THR A 74 25.41 -4.99 8.71
CA THR A 74 25.83 -4.80 7.32
C THR A 74 25.02 -3.67 6.68
N ALA A 75 23.68 -3.73 6.74
CA ALA A 75 22.83 -2.69 6.17
C ALA A 75 23.12 -1.27 6.75
N LEU A 76 23.33 -1.17 8.07
CA LEU A 76 23.71 0.09 8.70
C LEU A 76 25.07 0.60 8.22
N ASP A 77 26.06 -0.28 8.09
CA ASP A 77 27.39 0.06 7.56
C ASP A 77 27.31 0.54 6.10
N LEU A 78 26.30 0.06 5.34
CA LEU A 78 26.00 0.51 3.98
C LEU A 78 25.29 1.87 3.93
N GLY A 79 24.65 2.31 5.01
CA GLY A 79 23.96 3.60 5.10
C GLY A 79 22.47 3.60 4.84
N THR A 80 21.82 2.45 4.99
CA THR A 80 20.36 2.39 4.98
C THR A 80 19.77 3.27 6.09
N ASP A 81 18.62 3.87 5.84
CA ASP A 81 17.95 4.70 6.84
C ASP A 81 17.17 3.87 7.86
N VAL A 82 16.64 2.71 7.41
CA VAL A 82 15.75 1.86 8.21
C VAL A 82 16.14 0.40 8.01
N ILE A 83 16.12 -0.39 9.08
CA ILE A 83 16.18 -1.85 8.98
C ILE A 83 14.75 -2.39 8.96
N GLU A 84 14.44 -3.17 7.94
CA GLU A 84 13.19 -3.92 7.86
C GLU A 84 13.44 -5.37 8.31
N THR A 85 12.49 -5.95 9.03
CA THR A 85 12.60 -7.28 9.62
C THR A 85 11.22 -7.87 9.92
N ASP A 86 11.19 -9.20 10.07
CA ASP A 86 9.98 -9.95 10.37
C ASP A 86 9.99 -10.51 11.80
N VAL A 87 8.81 -10.69 12.40
CA VAL A 87 8.65 -11.35 13.69
C VAL A 87 7.65 -12.50 13.65
N ARG A 88 8.01 -13.57 14.38
CA ARG A 88 7.15 -14.72 14.68
C ARG A 88 7.30 -15.15 16.14
N LEU A 89 6.37 -15.93 16.67
CA LEU A 89 6.48 -16.56 17.99
C LEU A 89 7.11 -17.95 17.91
N SER A 90 8.01 -18.22 18.86
CA SER A 90 8.44 -19.58 19.19
C SER A 90 7.37 -20.32 19.99
N LYS A 91 7.52 -21.65 20.12
CA LYS A 91 6.65 -22.52 20.92
C LYS A 91 6.44 -22.07 22.36
N ASP A 92 7.51 -21.54 22.96
CA ASP A 92 7.57 -21.02 24.33
C ASP A 92 7.30 -19.51 24.42
N GLY A 93 6.79 -18.89 23.35
CA GLY A 93 6.23 -17.54 23.36
C GLY A 93 7.25 -16.40 23.21
N HIS A 94 8.47 -16.70 22.77
CA HIS A 94 9.48 -15.68 22.49
C HIS A 94 9.32 -15.10 21.08
N LEU A 95 9.44 -13.78 20.95
CA LEU A 95 9.39 -13.09 19.66
C LEU A 95 10.74 -13.22 18.95
N VAL A 96 10.78 -14.06 17.92
CA VAL A 96 11.97 -14.36 17.11
C VAL A 96 11.92 -13.63 15.77
N ILE A 97 13.11 -13.32 15.25
CA ILE A 97 13.27 -12.62 13.99
C ILE A 97 13.35 -13.63 12.85
N PHE A 98 12.23 -13.84 12.15
CA PHE A 98 12.14 -14.88 11.12
C PHE A 98 10.98 -14.61 10.15
N HIS A 99 11.23 -14.78 8.85
CA HIS A 99 10.27 -14.45 7.80
C HIS A 99 9.24 -15.57 7.56
N ASP A 100 9.71 -16.75 7.18
CA ASP A 100 8.85 -17.84 6.73
C ASP A 100 8.16 -18.54 7.89
N LYS A 101 7.03 -19.20 7.65
CA LYS A 101 6.48 -20.13 8.65
C LYS A 101 7.45 -21.29 8.95
N LEU A 102 8.13 -21.78 7.91
CA LEU A 102 9.01 -22.96 7.93
C LEU A 102 10.49 -22.58 8.04
N LEU A 103 11.25 -23.32 8.84
CA LEU A 103 12.70 -23.13 9.04
C LEU A 103 13.55 -23.59 7.84
N ASP A 104 12.96 -24.40 6.97
CA ASP A 104 13.59 -25.20 5.92
C ASP A 104 14.39 -24.40 4.89
N ARG A 105 13.97 -23.16 4.58
CA ARG A 105 14.58 -22.38 3.48
C ARG A 105 15.96 -21.84 3.86
N VAL A 106 16.16 -21.45 5.11
CA VAL A 106 17.36 -20.70 5.55
C VAL A 106 18.21 -21.42 6.58
N THR A 107 17.63 -22.35 7.36
CA THR A 107 18.33 -23.02 8.46
C THR A 107 18.75 -24.46 8.12
N ASN A 108 19.45 -25.11 9.06
CA ASN A 108 19.82 -26.53 9.01
C ASN A 108 18.75 -27.48 9.59
N ILE A 109 17.63 -26.95 10.07
CA ILE A 109 16.50 -27.71 10.62
C ILE A 109 15.24 -27.42 9.80
N ASN A 110 14.20 -28.23 10.01
CA ASN A 110 12.95 -28.16 9.27
C ASN A 110 11.76 -28.05 10.22
N GLY A 111 10.61 -27.66 9.69
CA GLY A 111 9.35 -27.55 10.42
C GLY A 111 8.99 -26.12 10.78
N ASP A 112 7.83 -25.94 11.40
CA ASP A 112 7.30 -24.62 11.71
C ASP A 112 8.09 -23.96 12.84
N VAL A 113 8.25 -22.63 12.77
CA VAL A 113 8.87 -21.83 13.84
C VAL A 113 8.12 -22.01 15.17
N GLU A 114 6.78 -22.08 15.11
CA GLU A 114 5.90 -22.22 16.29
C GLU A 114 6.02 -23.59 16.99
N ASP A 115 6.63 -24.59 16.35
CA ASP A 115 6.84 -25.92 16.93
C ASP A 115 8.15 -26.05 17.73
N HIS A 116 8.99 -25.01 17.70
CA HIS A 116 10.32 -25.01 18.30
C HIS A 116 10.43 -23.98 19.43
N THR A 117 11.07 -24.36 20.52
CA THR A 117 11.43 -23.46 21.64
C THR A 117 12.52 -22.48 21.22
N LEU A 118 12.67 -21.37 21.93
CA LEU A 118 13.76 -20.43 21.67
C LEU A 118 15.13 -21.09 21.77
N ALA A 119 15.31 -22.05 22.69
CA ALA A 119 16.57 -22.77 22.83
C ALA A 119 16.92 -23.58 21.57
N GLU A 120 15.93 -24.26 20.98
CA GLU A 120 16.09 -25.02 19.73
C GLU A 120 16.34 -24.09 18.54
N LEU A 121 15.59 -22.99 18.43
CA LEU A 121 15.77 -21.98 17.38
C LEU A 121 17.15 -21.29 17.47
N ARG A 122 17.68 -21.06 18.67
CA ARG A 122 19.02 -20.48 18.84
C ARG A 122 20.16 -21.47 18.56
N ALA A 123 19.89 -22.76 18.58
CA ALA A 123 20.85 -23.80 18.27
C ALA A 123 20.97 -24.06 16.75
N CYS A 124 20.00 -23.62 15.95
CA CYS A 124 20.07 -23.75 14.51
C CYS A 124 21.04 -22.72 13.89
N ASP A 125 21.53 -23.06 12.69
CA ASP A 125 22.42 -22.20 11.91
C ASP A 125 21.59 -21.39 10.90
N ALA A 126 21.36 -20.11 11.22
CA ALA A 126 20.62 -19.18 10.36
C ALA A 126 21.37 -18.78 9.07
N GLY A 127 22.65 -19.16 8.94
CA GLY A 127 23.45 -18.99 7.74
C GLY A 127 23.56 -20.24 6.87
N TYR A 128 22.95 -21.36 7.26
CA TYR A 128 23.25 -22.69 6.73
C TYR A 128 23.03 -22.84 5.22
N ARG A 129 21.98 -22.18 4.70
CA ARG A 129 21.55 -22.27 3.29
C ARG A 129 21.88 -21.03 2.46
N PHE A 130 22.50 -20.02 3.05
CA PHE A 130 22.92 -18.85 2.29
C PHE A 130 24.02 -19.21 1.29
N SER A 131 23.79 -18.86 0.03
CA SER A 131 24.74 -19.09 -1.05
C SER A 131 24.69 -17.92 -2.05
N PRO A 132 25.71 -17.06 -2.11
CA PRO A 132 25.70 -15.88 -2.98
C PRO A 132 25.86 -16.22 -4.47
N ASP A 133 26.21 -17.47 -4.79
CA ASP A 133 26.60 -17.98 -6.10
C ASP A 133 25.76 -19.21 -6.51
N ASN A 134 24.47 -19.16 -6.20
CA ASN A 134 23.44 -20.15 -6.58
C ASN A 134 23.80 -21.61 -6.23
N GLY A 135 24.33 -21.82 -5.03
CA GLY A 135 24.61 -23.13 -4.45
C GLY A 135 26.08 -23.58 -4.59
N THR A 136 26.92 -22.80 -5.28
CA THR A 136 28.33 -23.18 -5.51
C THR A 136 29.15 -23.12 -4.21
N SER A 137 28.88 -22.13 -3.35
CA SER A 137 29.51 -21.98 -2.04
C SER A 137 28.49 -21.62 -0.95
N THR A 138 28.81 -21.96 0.30
CA THR A 138 28.00 -21.66 1.49
C THR A 138 28.85 -21.00 2.58
N PRO A 139 29.30 -19.75 2.35
CA PRO A 139 30.38 -19.13 3.14
C PRO A 139 30.04 -18.91 4.62
N PHE A 140 28.74 -18.88 4.96
CA PHE A 140 28.25 -18.64 6.32
C PHE A 140 27.86 -19.91 7.07
N ARG A 141 27.86 -21.07 6.41
CA ARG A 141 27.56 -22.35 7.06
C ARG A 141 28.57 -22.65 8.16
N GLY A 142 28.08 -22.99 9.36
CA GLY A 142 28.90 -23.30 10.53
C GLY A 142 29.62 -22.10 11.13
N ARG A 143 29.26 -20.85 10.75
CA ARG A 143 29.87 -19.62 11.30
C ARG A 143 29.18 -19.13 12.57
N GLY A 144 28.17 -19.84 13.06
CA GLY A 144 27.50 -19.54 14.32
C GLY A 144 26.49 -18.39 14.23
N LEU A 145 25.92 -18.13 13.06
CA LEU A 145 24.80 -17.20 12.92
C LEU A 145 23.53 -17.83 13.51
N LYS A 146 22.86 -17.09 14.39
CA LYS A 146 21.70 -17.55 15.14
C LYS A 146 20.44 -16.82 14.67
N VAL A 147 19.28 -17.42 14.91
CA VAL A 147 17.99 -16.73 14.86
C VAL A 147 17.93 -15.74 16.04
N PRO A 148 17.90 -14.42 15.79
CA PRO A 148 17.82 -13.42 16.86
C PRO A 148 16.42 -13.38 17.49
N THR A 149 16.34 -12.81 18.69
CA THR A 149 15.05 -12.36 19.26
C THR A 149 14.86 -10.87 19.02
N MET A 150 13.61 -10.39 19.05
CA MET A 150 13.35 -8.94 19.02
C MET A 150 14.03 -8.20 20.18
N ARG A 151 14.09 -8.85 21.34
CA ARG A 151 14.84 -8.36 22.51
C ARG A 151 16.30 -8.08 22.17
N GLU A 152 16.97 -9.08 21.59
CA GLU A 152 18.38 -9.00 21.21
C GLU A 152 18.61 -7.92 20.14
N VAL A 153 17.69 -7.78 19.18
CA VAL A 153 17.77 -6.71 18.17
C VAL A 153 17.69 -5.33 18.82
N PHE A 154 16.74 -5.09 19.73
CA PHE A 154 16.63 -3.79 20.41
C PHE A 154 17.83 -3.48 21.32
N GLU A 155 18.43 -4.50 21.94
CA GLU A 155 19.61 -4.35 22.79
C GLU A 155 20.91 -4.16 22.00
N THR A 156 20.98 -4.71 20.79
CA THR A 156 22.20 -4.68 19.97
C THR A 156 22.27 -3.46 19.07
N LEU A 157 21.14 -3.10 18.42
CA LEU A 157 21.13 -1.99 17.48
C LEU A 157 21.06 -0.65 18.22
N PRO A 158 21.75 0.40 17.73
CA PRO A 158 21.64 1.74 18.29
C PRO A 158 20.18 2.17 18.46
N THR A 159 19.87 2.86 19.56
CA THR A 159 18.52 3.36 19.84
C THR A 159 18.02 4.36 18.79
N THR A 160 18.96 5.00 18.08
CA THR A 160 18.71 5.90 16.95
C THR A 160 18.37 5.18 15.63
N THR A 161 18.59 3.86 15.52
CA THR A 161 18.29 3.10 14.31
C THR A 161 16.78 2.96 14.13
N SER A 162 16.22 3.46 13.04
CA SER A 162 14.80 3.24 12.73
C SER A 162 14.53 1.80 12.28
N LEU A 163 13.38 1.25 12.67
CA LEU A 163 12.98 -0.13 12.38
C LEU A 163 11.61 -0.20 11.70
N ASN A 164 11.47 -1.07 10.72
CA ASN A 164 10.18 -1.51 10.17
C ASN A 164 9.99 -2.99 10.52
N ILE A 165 8.99 -3.32 11.32
CA ILE A 165 8.79 -4.65 11.88
C ILE A 165 7.49 -5.24 11.35
N GLU A 166 7.57 -6.31 10.57
CA GLU A 166 6.41 -7.02 10.04
C GLU A 166 5.98 -8.18 10.96
N ILE A 167 4.72 -8.17 11.41
CA ILE A 167 4.09 -9.33 12.06
C ILE A 167 3.61 -10.30 10.97
N LYS A 168 4.13 -11.54 11.01
CA LYS A 168 3.85 -12.56 9.99
C LYS A 168 2.67 -13.49 10.28
N GLU A 169 2.06 -13.37 11.46
CA GLU A 169 1.03 -14.31 11.93
C GLU A 169 -0.29 -13.59 12.16
N ASP A 170 -1.41 -14.27 11.88
CA ASP A 170 -2.77 -13.81 12.20
C ASP A 170 -3.13 -14.16 13.66
N ASP A 171 -2.28 -13.76 14.60
CA ASP A 171 -2.49 -13.98 16.03
C ASP A 171 -2.17 -12.70 16.82
N ILE A 172 -3.14 -12.24 17.62
CA ILE A 172 -3.00 -11.08 18.49
C ILE A 172 -1.88 -11.25 19.52
N LYS A 173 -1.53 -12.48 19.91
CA LYS A 173 -0.43 -12.74 20.85
C LYS A 173 0.91 -12.24 20.33
N VAL A 174 1.12 -12.25 19.01
CA VAL A 174 2.35 -11.70 18.42
C VAL A 174 2.37 -10.18 18.57
N ALA A 175 1.24 -9.53 18.33
CA ALA A 175 1.07 -8.09 18.55
C ALA A 175 1.27 -7.69 20.02
N GLU A 176 0.71 -8.46 20.97
CA GLU A 176 0.93 -8.27 22.41
C GLU A 176 2.40 -8.43 22.79
N SER A 177 3.06 -9.47 22.27
CA SER A 177 4.48 -9.75 22.55
C SER A 177 5.38 -8.67 21.98
N LEU A 178 5.14 -8.24 20.74
CA LEU A 178 5.84 -7.12 20.13
C LEU A 178 5.62 -5.83 20.91
N TRP A 179 4.40 -5.55 21.34
CA TRP A 179 4.10 -4.36 22.13
C TRP A 179 4.86 -4.34 23.46
N ARG A 180 4.95 -5.47 24.17
CA ARG A 180 5.75 -5.58 25.41
C ARG A 180 7.22 -5.23 25.16
N GLU A 181 7.80 -5.72 24.06
CA GLU A 181 9.19 -5.42 23.70
C GLU A 181 9.38 -3.95 23.27
N LEU A 182 8.40 -3.35 22.59
CA LEU A 182 8.41 -1.92 22.23
C LEU A 182 8.31 -1.02 23.48
N GLU A 183 7.38 -1.31 24.38
CA GLU A 183 7.23 -0.58 25.64
C GLU A 183 8.52 -0.63 26.47
N ARG A 184 9.18 -1.80 26.53
CA ARG A 184 10.50 -1.95 27.14
C ARG A 184 11.53 -1.08 26.44
N ALA A 185 11.62 -1.14 25.11
CA ALA A 185 12.57 -0.37 24.35
C ALA A 185 12.41 1.15 24.55
N PHE A 186 11.17 1.65 24.64
CA PHE A 186 10.91 3.07 24.91
C PHE A 186 11.32 3.48 26.33
N LYS A 187 10.97 2.67 27.34
CA LYS A 187 11.16 3.05 28.75
C LYS A 187 12.56 2.77 29.28
N GLU A 188 13.11 1.61 28.95
CA GLU A 188 14.34 1.10 29.56
C GLU A 188 15.56 1.37 28.68
N LEU A 189 15.41 1.28 27.36
CA LEU A 189 16.52 1.50 26.42
C LEU A 189 16.56 2.94 25.90
N GLY A 190 15.54 3.75 26.15
CA GLY A 190 15.47 5.13 25.65
C GLY A 190 15.35 5.22 24.13
N ARG A 191 14.77 4.21 23.49
CA ARG A 191 14.45 4.25 22.06
C ARG A 191 13.42 5.37 21.82
N PRO A 192 13.64 6.29 20.85
CA PRO A 192 12.69 7.36 20.58
C PRO A 192 11.33 6.82 20.15
N HIS A 193 10.25 7.48 20.57
CA HIS A 193 8.95 7.30 19.93
C HIS A 193 9.04 7.65 18.44
N ARG A 194 8.12 7.12 17.63
CA ARG A 194 8.08 7.27 16.17
C ARG A 194 9.28 6.68 15.42
N SER A 195 10.23 6.02 16.11
CA SER A 195 11.37 5.34 15.47
C SER A 195 11.03 3.96 14.88
N VAL A 196 9.82 3.46 15.12
CA VAL A 196 9.36 2.14 14.68
C VAL A 196 8.09 2.25 13.84
N VAL A 197 8.12 1.59 12.69
CA VAL A 197 6.95 1.26 11.89
C VAL A 197 6.59 -0.20 12.16
N VAL A 198 5.31 -0.48 12.43
CA VAL A 198 4.80 -1.86 12.48
C VAL A 198 3.92 -2.11 11.26
N SER A 199 4.22 -3.18 10.54
CA SER A 199 3.41 -3.68 9.44
C SER A 199 2.86 -5.06 9.75
N CYS A 200 1.74 -5.40 9.13
CA CYS A 200 1.16 -6.74 9.19
C CYS A 200 0.08 -6.84 8.12
N ARG A 201 0.04 -7.94 7.39
CA ARG A 201 -1.03 -8.16 6.41
C ARG A 201 -2.39 -8.36 7.08
N PHE A 202 -2.41 -8.93 8.29
CA PHE A 202 -3.62 -9.32 8.99
C PHE A 202 -4.20 -8.16 9.79
N CYS A 203 -5.50 -7.92 9.63
CA CYS A 203 -6.13 -6.76 10.22
C CYS A 203 -6.34 -6.87 11.72
N GLU A 204 -6.45 -8.08 12.26
CA GLU A 204 -6.72 -8.29 13.68
C GLU A 204 -5.48 -7.98 14.56
N PRO A 205 -4.29 -8.54 14.31
CA PRO A 205 -3.05 -8.12 15.01
C PRO A 205 -2.75 -6.63 14.81
N THR A 206 -2.97 -6.11 13.60
CA THR A 206 -2.78 -4.70 13.28
C THR A 206 -3.69 -3.79 14.12
N ALA A 207 -4.99 -4.12 14.21
CA ALA A 207 -5.93 -3.36 15.02
C ALA A 207 -5.56 -3.43 16.51
N HIS A 208 -5.14 -4.61 16.97
CA HIS A 208 -4.76 -4.83 18.35
C HIS A 208 -3.54 -3.99 18.77
N ILE A 209 -2.45 -3.98 17.97
CA ILE A 209 -1.27 -3.18 18.33
C ILE A 209 -1.56 -1.67 18.29
N ARG A 210 -2.48 -1.20 17.43
CA ARG A 210 -2.94 0.20 17.43
C ARG A 210 -3.69 0.56 18.71
N VAL A 211 -4.47 -0.36 19.27
CA VAL A 211 -5.14 -0.17 20.58
C VAL A 211 -4.10 -0.04 21.69
N LEU A 212 -3.17 -0.98 21.80
CA LEU A 212 -2.10 -0.96 22.80
C LEU A 212 -1.26 0.32 22.71
N ALA A 213 -0.90 0.73 21.49
CA ALA A 213 -0.17 1.96 21.26
C ALA A 213 -0.95 3.22 21.68
N ARG A 214 -2.26 3.24 21.47
CA ARG A 214 -3.12 4.34 21.90
C ARG A 214 -3.29 4.38 23.42
N GLU A 215 -3.45 3.23 24.06
CA GLU A 215 -3.51 3.13 25.52
C GLU A 215 -2.22 3.66 26.16
N TYR A 216 -1.07 3.28 25.61
CA TYR A 216 0.22 3.82 26.04
C TYR A 216 0.33 5.32 25.79
N MET A 217 -0.10 5.81 24.62
CA MET A 217 -0.12 7.24 24.30
C MET A 217 -0.90 8.03 25.36
N VAL A 218 -2.13 7.61 25.67
CA VAL A 218 -2.99 8.25 26.67
C VAL A 218 -2.39 8.15 28.07
N LYS A 219 -1.93 6.97 28.46
CA LYS A 219 -1.35 6.71 29.79
C LYS A 219 -0.11 7.56 30.06
N ASN A 220 0.70 7.84 29.04
CA ASN A 220 1.94 8.61 29.17
C ASN A 220 1.80 10.07 28.70
N GLY A 221 0.58 10.53 28.37
CA GLY A 221 0.32 11.92 27.99
C GLY A 221 1.00 12.36 26.69
N LEU A 222 1.21 11.44 25.74
CA LEU A 222 1.82 11.75 24.45
C LEU A 222 0.82 12.46 23.52
N SER A 223 1.32 13.42 22.74
CA SER A 223 0.50 14.17 21.76
C SER A 223 0.23 13.39 20.47
N GLU A 224 0.98 12.32 20.23
CA GLU A 224 0.90 11.51 19.02
C GLU A 224 1.18 10.03 19.32
N MET A 225 0.79 9.16 18.38
CA MET A 225 1.00 7.71 18.50
C MET A 225 2.50 7.39 18.64
N PRO A 226 2.92 6.53 19.58
CA PRO A 226 4.33 6.25 19.83
C PRO A 226 5.02 5.44 18.72
N ILE A 227 4.24 4.86 17.81
CA ILE A 227 4.70 4.12 16.63
C ILE A 227 3.89 4.54 15.40
N THR A 228 4.42 4.26 14.23
CA THR A 228 3.68 4.29 12.97
C THR A 228 3.19 2.88 12.64
N THR A 229 2.02 2.76 11.99
CA THR A 229 1.55 1.46 11.47
C THR A 229 1.24 1.54 9.98
N SER A 230 1.47 0.44 9.26
CA SER A 230 0.97 0.28 7.90
C SER A 230 -0.50 -0.11 7.87
N GLY A 231 -1.14 0.05 6.71
CA GLY A 231 -2.46 -0.55 6.45
C GLY A 231 -2.37 -2.07 6.36
N CYS A 232 -3.35 -2.79 6.92
CA CYS A 232 -3.50 -4.23 6.70
C CYS A 232 -4.05 -4.51 5.29
N GLU A 233 -3.98 -5.76 4.82
CA GLU A 233 -4.37 -6.13 3.46
C GLU A 233 -5.76 -5.62 3.08
N ARG A 234 -6.78 -5.83 3.93
CA ARG A 234 -8.15 -5.36 3.66
C ARG A 234 -8.25 -3.84 3.55
N GLU A 235 -7.51 -3.10 4.37
CA GLU A 235 -7.46 -1.63 4.32
C GLU A 235 -6.81 -1.17 3.00
N VAL A 236 -5.68 -1.77 2.64
CA VAL A 236 -4.97 -1.51 1.39
C VAL A 236 -5.83 -1.86 0.17
N THR A 237 -6.40 -3.06 0.11
CA THR A 237 -7.26 -3.50 -1.01
C THR A 237 -8.42 -2.52 -1.20
N ARG A 238 -9.11 -2.12 -0.13
CA ARG A 238 -10.22 -1.17 -0.20
C ARG A 238 -9.76 0.18 -0.75
N PHE A 239 -8.64 0.69 -0.26
CA PHE A 239 -8.08 1.96 -0.73
C PHE A 239 -7.71 1.90 -2.21
N VAL A 240 -7.02 0.83 -2.63
CA VAL A 240 -6.63 0.61 -4.02
C VAL A 240 -7.88 0.55 -4.91
N ILE A 241 -8.88 -0.28 -4.60
CA ILE A 241 -10.11 -0.37 -5.41
C ILE A 241 -10.76 1.00 -5.55
N LEU A 242 -10.97 1.71 -4.43
CA LEU A 242 -11.62 3.02 -4.43
C LEU A 242 -10.82 4.06 -5.21
N SER A 243 -9.49 4.00 -5.14
CA SER A 243 -8.60 4.89 -5.89
C SER A 243 -8.70 4.59 -7.39
N GLN A 244 -8.70 3.32 -7.78
CA GLN A 244 -8.80 2.91 -9.19
C GLN A 244 -10.11 3.35 -9.84
N ILE A 245 -11.18 3.53 -9.06
CA ILE A 245 -12.51 3.93 -9.54
C ILE A 245 -12.85 5.39 -9.22
N TYR A 246 -11.85 6.18 -8.79
CA TYR A 246 -11.96 7.61 -8.47
C TYR A 246 -12.90 7.96 -7.30
N LEU A 247 -13.28 6.97 -6.49
CA LEU A 247 -14.16 7.17 -5.34
C LEU A 247 -13.42 7.38 -4.01
N ALA A 248 -12.12 7.09 -3.95
CA ALA A 248 -11.35 7.21 -2.70
C ALA A 248 -11.45 8.61 -2.10
N LYS A 249 -11.23 9.68 -2.90
CA LYS A 249 -11.31 11.05 -2.38
C LYS A 249 -12.68 11.38 -1.78
N LEU A 250 -13.77 10.94 -2.43
CA LEU A 250 -15.14 11.15 -1.93
C LEU A 250 -15.39 10.35 -0.65
N VAL A 251 -15.09 9.05 -0.67
CA VAL A 251 -15.38 8.13 0.45
C VAL A 251 -14.57 8.53 1.69
N TYR A 252 -13.27 8.74 1.54
CA TYR A 252 -12.39 9.02 2.67
C TYR A 252 -12.42 10.49 3.13
N SER A 253 -13.04 11.40 2.38
CA SER A 253 -13.40 12.72 2.92
C SER A 253 -14.57 12.65 3.91
N VAL A 254 -15.45 11.66 3.77
CA VAL A 254 -16.58 11.43 4.68
C VAL A 254 -16.20 10.47 5.82
N PHE A 255 -15.35 9.47 5.51
CA PHE A 255 -14.87 8.46 6.45
C PHE A 255 -13.33 8.49 6.49
N PRO A 256 -12.72 9.43 7.23
CA PRO A 256 -11.27 9.61 7.24
C PRO A 256 -10.50 8.35 7.65
N ILE A 257 -9.34 8.15 7.03
CA ILE A 257 -8.40 7.10 7.42
C ILE A 257 -7.61 7.63 8.62
N THR A 258 -7.86 7.06 9.79
CA THR A 258 -7.18 7.43 11.04
C THR A 258 -6.47 6.25 11.68
N SER A 259 -6.47 5.09 11.02
CA SER A 259 -5.96 3.85 11.57
C SER A 259 -4.50 3.61 11.24
N PHE A 260 -3.99 4.10 10.10
CA PHE A 260 -2.60 3.96 9.68
C PHE A 260 -2.09 5.18 8.92
N GLU A 261 -0.79 5.24 8.71
CA GLU A 261 -0.11 6.39 8.09
C GLU A 261 0.65 6.02 6.81
N VAL A 262 0.88 4.72 6.56
CA VAL A 262 1.72 4.27 5.44
C VAL A 262 1.11 3.07 4.70
N PHE A 263 1.21 3.09 3.38
CA PHE A 263 1.04 1.91 2.52
C PHE A 263 2.39 1.26 2.27
N GLN A 264 2.50 -0.04 2.56
CA GLN A 264 3.63 -0.86 2.15
C GLN A 264 3.12 -1.86 1.12
N VAL A 265 3.38 -1.59 -0.16
CA VAL A 265 2.76 -2.30 -1.28
C VAL A 265 3.79 -2.65 -2.36
N PRO A 266 3.52 -3.64 -3.24
CA PRO A 266 4.35 -3.83 -4.41
C PRO A 266 4.09 -2.75 -5.47
N THR A 267 4.98 -2.60 -6.46
CA THR A 267 4.74 -1.71 -7.61
C THR A 267 3.57 -2.17 -8.47
N SER A 268 3.27 -3.48 -8.43
CA SER A 268 2.08 -4.07 -9.05
C SER A 268 1.57 -5.27 -8.26
N SER A 269 0.27 -5.52 -8.34
CA SER A 269 -0.36 -6.70 -7.76
C SER A 269 -1.30 -7.32 -8.79
N GLY A 270 -0.87 -8.43 -9.39
CA GLY A 270 -1.54 -9.02 -10.55
C GLY A 270 -1.60 -8.02 -11.72
N PRO A 271 -2.76 -7.76 -12.33
CA PRO A 271 -2.89 -6.79 -13.42
C PRO A 271 -2.92 -5.32 -12.95
N ILE A 272 -2.90 -5.07 -11.64
CA ILE A 272 -3.07 -3.71 -11.09
C ILE A 272 -1.70 -3.10 -10.84
N SER A 273 -1.37 -2.07 -11.61
CA SER A 273 -0.21 -1.21 -11.35
C SER A 273 -0.54 -0.25 -10.20
N LEU A 274 0.30 -0.29 -9.16
CA LEU A 274 0.22 0.59 -7.98
C LEU A 274 1.22 1.75 -8.08
N GLU A 275 2.20 1.66 -8.97
CA GLU A 275 3.09 2.77 -9.35
C GLU A 275 2.41 3.86 -10.22
N THR A 276 1.08 3.97 -10.16
CA THR A 276 0.32 4.98 -10.90
C THR A 276 0.13 6.24 -10.09
N GLY A 277 0.18 7.41 -10.75
CA GLY A 277 -0.16 8.69 -10.12
C GLY A 277 -1.55 8.65 -9.45
N ARG A 278 -2.52 7.89 -9.99
CA ARG A 278 -3.84 7.76 -9.36
C ARG A 278 -3.79 7.22 -7.93
N PHE A 279 -3.01 6.18 -7.66
CA PHE A 279 -2.88 5.63 -6.31
C PHE A 279 -2.03 6.55 -5.43
N ILE A 280 -0.85 6.93 -5.92
CA ILE A 280 0.15 7.72 -5.18
C ILE A 280 -0.40 9.12 -4.84
N ASP A 281 -0.94 9.85 -5.82
CA ASP A 281 -1.52 11.17 -5.61
C ASP A 281 -2.72 11.12 -4.67
N THR A 282 -3.48 10.03 -4.68
CA THR A 282 -4.61 9.86 -3.75
C THR A 282 -4.13 9.57 -2.33
N ALA A 283 -3.07 8.77 -2.16
CA ALA A 283 -2.45 8.56 -0.86
C ALA A 283 -1.91 9.88 -0.29
N HIS A 284 -1.13 10.62 -1.08
CA HIS A 284 -0.58 11.92 -0.69
C HIS A 284 -1.68 12.96 -0.41
N TYR A 285 -2.80 12.93 -1.15
CA TYR A 285 -3.96 13.80 -0.88
C TYR A 285 -4.50 13.62 0.55
N PHE A 286 -4.41 12.41 1.11
CA PHE A 286 -4.81 12.09 2.48
C PHE A 286 -3.65 12.12 3.49
N GLY A 287 -2.46 12.58 3.09
CA GLY A 287 -1.27 12.60 3.95
C GLY A 287 -0.72 11.22 4.29
N LEU A 288 -1.04 10.20 3.48
CA LEU A 288 -0.55 8.84 3.65
C LEU A 288 0.73 8.64 2.83
N HIS A 289 1.72 8.00 3.45
CA HIS A 289 2.98 7.67 2.78
C HIS A 289 2.83 6.40 1.92
N VAL A 290 3.68 6.27 0.91
CA VAL A 290 3.75 5.10 0.04
C VAL A 290 5.17 4.56 0.02
N HIS A 291 5.32 3.31 0.46
CA HIS A 291 6.58 2.57 0.43
C HIS A 291 6.44 1.38 -0.52
N PHE A 292 7.33 1.28 -1.51
CA PHE A 292 7.33 0.15 -2.45
C PHE A 292 8.30 -0.96 -2.03
N TRP A 293 7.84 -2.20 -2.08
CA TRP A 293 8.64 -3.42 -1.89
C TRP A 293 8.48 -4.40 -3.06
N VAL A 294 9.38 -5.36 -3.30
CA VAL A 294 10.81 -5.27 -2.97
C VAL A 294 11.53 -4.79 -4.23
N ILE A 295 12.22 -3.65 -4.15
CA ILE A 295 12.83 -2.99 -5.31
C ILE A 295 14.33 -3.25 -5.34
N ASN A 296 14.81 -4.08 -6.25
CA ASN A 296 16.17 -4.61 -6.21
C ASN A 296 17.09 -4.13 -7.33
N ASP A 297 16.56 -3.76 -8.50
CA ASP A 297 17.36 -3.30 -9.63
C ASP A 297 17.40 -1.78 -9.79
N ALA A 298 18.54 -1.26 -10.24
CA ALA A 298 18.76 0.17 -10.38
C ALA A 298 17.79 0.87 -11.36
N PRO A 299 17.43 0.30 -12.53
CA PRO A 299 16.39 0.86 -13.39
C PRO A 299 15.05 1.05 -12.67
N GLU A 300 14.58 0.05 -11.94
CA GLU A 300 13.32 0.14 -11.17
C GLU A 300 13.43 1.17 -10.04
N MET A 301 14.53 1.18 -9.28
CA MET A 301 14.77 2.21 -8.25
C MET A 301 14.66 3.62 -8.81
N LYS A 302 15.30 3.89 -9.95
CA LYS A 302 15.23 5.20 -10.62
C LYS A 302 13.81 5.54 -11.07
N ARG A 303 13.05 4.54 -11.56
CA ARG A 303 11.65 4.71 -11.98
C ARG A 303 10.78 5.11 -10.81
N VAL A 304 10.81 4.36 -9.71
CA VAL A 304 9.94 4.61 -8.55
C VAL A 304 10.31 5.88 -7.80
N LEU A 305 11.60 6.25 -7.74
CA LEU A 305 12.05 7.53 -7.16
C LEU A 305 11.43 8.74 -7.87
N GLY A 306 11.19 8.65 -9.19
CA GLY A 306 10.52 9.70 -9.95
C GLY A 306 9.05 9.91 -9.60
N LEU A 307 8.45 9.03 -8.79
CA LEU A 307 7.04 9.07 -8.41
C LEU A 307 6.77 9.86 -7.12
N GLY A 308 7.83 10.30 -6.42
CA GLY A 308 7.70 11.08 -5.18
C GLY A 308 7.31 10.26 -3.96
N ILE A 309 7.65 8.97 -3.92
CA ILE A 309 7.42 8.08 -2.78
C ILE A 309 8.38 8.33 -1.60
N GLU A 310 7.93 8.02 -0.38
CA GLU A 310 8.71 8.23 0.84
C GLU A 310 9.76 7.16 1.11
N ALA A 311 9.59 5.93 0.65
CA ALA A 311 10.60 4.88 0.84
C ALA A 311 10.56 3.76 -0.20
N ILE A 312 11.70 3.10 -0.38
CA ILE A 312 11.79 1.78 -0.99
C ILE A 312 12.27 0.77 0.04
N ILE A 313 11.76 -0.45 -0.06
CA ILE A 313 12.22 -1.63 0.66
C ILE A 313 13.01 -2.48 -0.35
N THR A 314 14.24 -2.83 -0.02
CA THR A 314 15.19 -3.47 -0.97
C THR A 314 16.05 -4.52 -0.29
N ASP A 315 16.28 -5.64 -0.98
CA ASP A 315 17.29 -6.64 -0.61
C ASP A 315 18.71 -6.18 -0.96
N ARG A 316 18.82 -5.11 -1.76
CA ARG A 316 20.03 -4.58 -2.38
C ARG A 316 20.34 -3.16 -1.93
N PRO A 317 20.56 -2.95 -0.62
CA PRO A 317 20.95 -1.64 -0.11
C PRO A 317 22.25 -1.12 -0.74
N ASP A 318 23.16 -2.00 -1.14
CA ASP A 318 24.39 -1.64 -1.87
C ASP A 318 24.10 -0.98 -3.23
N ILE A 319 23.10 -1.47 -3.97
CA ILE A 319 22.65 -0.85 -5.23
C ILE A 319 21.88 0.44 -4.93
N ALA A 320 20.96 0.42 -3.96
CA ALA A 320 20.14 1.57 -3.62
C ALA A 320 21.00 2.78 -3.22
N ILE A 321 22.01 2.58 -2.37
CA ILE A 321 22.91 3.66 -1.95
C ILE A 321 23.63 4.29 -3.15
N LYS A 322 24.09 3.48 -4.11
CA LYS A 322 24.69 4.00 -5.34
C LYS A 322 23.69 4.81 -6.17
N VAL A 323 22.47 4.31 -6.38
CA VAL A 323 21.43 5.02 -7.13
C VAL A 323 21.07 6.35 -6.46
N PHE A 324 20.91 6.37 -5.14
CA PHE A 324 20.53 7.56 -4.39
C PHE A 324 21.66 8.59 -4.36
N LYS A 325 22.92 8.13 -4.29
CA LYS A 325 24.11 8.98 -4.40
C LYS A 325 24.21 9.62 -5.78
N ASP A 326 24.04 8.84 -6.86
CA ASP A 326 24.05 9.33 -8.24
C ASP A 326 22.91 10.35 -8.47
N ALA A 327 21.77 10.15 -7.82
CA ALA A 327 20.62 11.07 -7.83
C ALA A 327 20.77 12.27 -6.87
N LYS A 328 21.88 12.38 -6.12
CA LYS A 328 22.13 13.43 -5.11
C LYS A 328 21.10 13.48 -3.97
N LEU A 329 20.44 12.37 -3.67
CA LEU A 329 19.52 12.19 -2.55
C LEU A 329 20.24 11.78 -1.25
N LYS A 330 21.52 11.39 -1.35
CA LYS A 330 22.41 11.07 -0.22
C LYS A 330 23.74 11.83 -0.34
N PRO A 331 24.45 12.11 0.78
CA PRO A 331 25.73 12.81 0.77
C PRO A 331 26.79 12.12 -0.10
N ALA A 332 27.61 12.90 -0.82
CA ALA A 332 28.62 12.38 -1.75
C ALA A 332 29.74 11.55 -1.08
N ASN A 333 29.98 11.72 0.22
CA ASN A 333 31.05 11.02 0.95
C ASN A 333 30.60 9.68 1.55
N PHE A 334 29.44 9.17 1.15
CA PHE A 334 28.94 7.88 1.66
C PHE A 334 29.79 6.70 1.13
N PRO A 335 30.27 5.78 2.00
CA PRO A 335 31.00 4.59 1.58
C PRO A 335 30.10 3.69 0.73
N VAL A 336 30.62 3.25 -0.43
CA VAL A 336 29.98 2.22 -1.26
C VAL A 336 30.74 0.92 -1.00
N PRO A 337 30.06 -0.16 -0.58
CA PRO A 337 30.72 -1.42 -0.29
C PRO A 337 31.37 -2.00 -1.54
N LYS A 338 32.55 -2.61 -1.37
CA LYS A 338 33.17 -3.40 -2.44
C LYS A 338 32.40 -4.74 -2.57
N PRO A 339 32.21 -5.27 -3.79
CA PRO A 339 31.66 -6.60 -3.98
C PRO A 339 32.44 -7.64 -3.17
N LEU A 340 31.76 -8.68 -2.67
CA LEU A 340 32.43 -9.76 -1.92
C LEU A 340 33.56 -10.38 -2.77
N PRO A 341 34.71 -10.77 -2.18
CA PRO A 341 35.95 -11.16 -2.89
C PRO A 341 35.87 -12.33 -3.89
N SER A 342 34.71 -12.91 -4.15
CA SER A 342 34.49 -14.04 -5.08
C SER A 342 33.30 -13.85 -6.03
N ASN A 343 32.63 -12.69 -6.04
CA ASN A 343 31.48 -12.44 -6.91
C ASN A 343 31.90 -11.72 -8.21
N HIS A 344 32.47 -12.46 -9.16
CA HIS A 344 32.85 -11.94 -10.49
C HIS A 344 31.70 -11.93 -11.51
N SER A 345 30.58 -12.61 -11.22
CA SER A 345 29.48 -12.82 -12.18
C SER A 345 28.30 -11.88 -12.02
N GLY A 346 28.15 -11.19 -10.89
CA GLY A 346 26.98 -10.32 -10.63
C GLY A 346 25.64 -11.06 -10.60
N THR A 347 25.65 -12.39 -10.58
CA THR A 347 24.48 -13.25 -10.39
C THR A 347 24.35 -13.54 -8.90
N TYR A 348 23.31 -12.99 -8.29
CA TYR A 348 23.04 -13.11 -6.87
C TYR A 348 22.07 -14.27 -6.62
N PHE A 349 22.10 -14.77 -5.38
CA PHE A 349 21.07 -15.64 -4.82
C PHE A 349 19.67 -15.12 -5.15
N ILE A 350 18.94 -15.87 -5.98
CA ILE A 350 17.49 -15.76 -6.07
C ILE A 350 16.99 -16.93 -5.22
N PRO A 351 16.43 -16.70 -4.01
CA PRO A 351 15.83 -17.80 -3.26
C PRO A 351 14.82 -18.51 -4.17
N LEU A 352 14.85 -19.84 -4.19
CA LEU A 352 13.83 -20.65 -4.85
C LEU A 352 12.46 -20.17 -4.36
N SER A 353 11.70 -19.50 -5.23
CA SER A 353 10.37 -18.91 -5.00
C SER A 353 10.05 -18.55 -3.53
N ASP A 354 10.21 -17.29 -3.14
CA ASP A 354 9.63 -16.76 -1.90
C ASP A 354 8.09 -16.70 -2.08
N VAL A 355 7.40 -17.78 -1.69
CA VAL A 355 5.95 -17.92 -1.89
C VAL A 355 5.20 -16.87 -1.06
N GLU A 356 5.75 -16.47 0.09
CA GLU A 356 5.15 -15.46 0.95
C GLU A 356 5.25 -14.04 0.33
N GLU A 357 6.29 -13.75 -0.46
CA GLU A 357 6.37 -12.51 -1.26
C GLU A 357 5.45 -12.48 -2.47
N SER A 358 4.97 -13.64 -2.93
CA SER A 358 4.07 -13.76 -4.09
C SER A 358 2.61 -13.45 -3.77
N HIS A 359 2.30 -13.11 -2.50
CA HIS A 359 0.94 -12.80 -2.08
C HIS A 359 0.48 -11.42 -2.59
N THR A 360 -0.39 -11.45 -3.59
CA THR A 360 -1.07 -10.26 -4.11
C THR A 360 -2.11 -9.76 -3.10
N CYS A 361 -1.99 -8.51 -2.65
CA CYS A 361 -2.96 -7.82 -1.77
C CYS A 361 -4.31 -7.51 -2.44
N ILE A 362 -4.64 -8.20 -3.55
CA ILE A 362 -5.75 -7.91 -4.43
C ILE A 362 -6.35 -9.25 -4.87
N SER A 363 -7.49 -9.61 -4.29
CA SER A 363 -8.17 -10.87 -4.60
C SER A 363 -8.60 -10.98 -6.06
N PHE A 364 -8.82 -12.21 -6.55
CA PHE A 364 -9.40 -12.49 -7.87
C PHE A 364 -10.70 -11.72 -8.14
N PHE A 365 -11.48 -11.42 -7.10
CA PHE A 365 -12.71 -10.62 -7.18
C PHE A 365 -12.43 -9.17 -7.62
N CYS A 366 -11.30 -8.59 -7.23
CA CYS A 366 -10.89 -7.26 -7.67
C CYS A 366 -10.53 -7.24 -9.16
N ILE A 367 -9.91 -8.32 -9.66
CA ILE A 367 -9.62 -8.53 -11.09
C ILE A 367 -10.94 -8.61 -11.88
N LEU A 368 -11.93 -9.33 -11.34
CA LEU A 368 -13.27 -9.43 -11.94
C LEU A 368 -14.00 -8.07 -11.94
N LEU A 369 -13.92 -7.30 -10.85
CA LEU A 369 -14.53 -5.98 -10.73
C LEU A 369 -13.96 -4.96 -11.73
N GLN A 370 -12.69 -5.07 -12.13
CA GLN A 370 -12.13 -4.20 -13.18
C GLN A 370 -12.68 -4.51 -14.57
N ARG A 371 -12.96 -5.78 -14.89
CA ARG A 371 -13.69 -6.12 -16.13
C ARG A 371 -15.14 -5.65 -16.07
N ILE A 372 -15.73 -5.67 -14.87
CA ILE A 372 -17.05 -5.12 -14.61
C ILE A 372 -17.09 -3.60 -14.76
N HIS A 373 -16.01 -2.83 -14.53
CA HIS A 373 -16.04 -1.39 -14.80
C HIS A 373 -16.29 -1.07 -16.27
N PHE A 374 -15.66 -1.80 -17.20
CA PHE A 374 -15.97 -1.65 -18.61
C PHE A 374 -17.39 -2.11 -18.93
N ILE A 375 -17.88 -3.16 -18.29
CA ILE A 375 -19.25 -3.67 -18.53
C ILE A 375 -20.30 -2.74 -17.93
N ILE A 376 -20.17 -2.27 -16.69
CA ILE A 376 -21.10 -1.33 -16.04
C ILE A 376 -21.02 0.03 -16.72
N LEU A 377 -19.83 0.55 -17.01
CA LEU A 377 -19.69 1.81 -17.75
C LEU A 377 -20.27 1.66 -19.16
N ALA A 378 -20.04 0.55 -19.86
CA ALA A 378 -20.65 0.27 -21.15
C ALA A 378 -22.17 0.08 -21.04
N LEU A 379 -22.69 -0.58 -20.00
CA LEU A 379 -24.13 -0.77 -19.78
C LEU A 379 -24.81 0.55 -19.42
N VAL A 380 -24.17 1.40 -18.60
CA VAL A 380 -24.64 2.74 -18.26
C VAL A 380 -24.60 3.64 -19.49
N LEU A 381 -23.50 3.66 -20.25
CA LEU A 381 -23.40 4.43 -21.49
C LEU A 381 -24.37 3.93 -22.56
N SER A 382 -24.54 2.61 -22.71
CA SER A 382 -25.45 1.99 -23.66
C SER A 382 -26.92 2.23 -23.26
N PHE A 383 -27.24 2.23 -21.97
CA PHE A 383 -28.56 2.62 -21.47
C PHE A 383 -28.84 4.12 -21.69
N VAL A 384 -27.85 4.99 -21.46
CA VAL A 384 -27.95 6.42 -21.76
C VAL A 384 -28.13 6.66 -23.26
N PHE A 385 -27.38 5.95 -24.10
CA PHE A 385 -27.46 6.03 -25.56
C PHE A 385 -28.83 5.55 -26.07
N MET A 386 -29.33 4.41 -25.59
CA MET A 386 -30.68 3.89 -25.88
C MET A 386 -31.78 4.91 -25.50
N LYS A 387 -31.62 5.62 -24.38
CA LYS A 387 -32.56 6.66 -23.97
C LYS A 387 -32.51 7.90 -24.84
N LEU A 388 -31.32 8.36 -25.23
CA LEU A 388 -31.16 9.48 -26.15
C LEU A 388 -31.74 9.16 -27.54
N TYR A 389 -31.55 7.91 -27.99
CA TYR A 389 -32.09 7.44 -29.27
C TYR A 389 -33.62 7.35 -29.24
N SER A 390 -34.19 6.71 -28.20
CA SER A 390 -35.66 6.62 -28.03
C SER A 390 -36.33 7.97 -27.81
N ALA A 391 -35.67 8.93 -27.14
CA ALA A 391 -36.16 10.30 -27.00
C ALA A 391 -36.22 11.03 -28.36
N LYS A 392 -35.19 10.87 -29.21
CA LYS A 392 -35.23 11.37 -30.60
C LYS A 392 -36.36 10.74 -31.40
N SER A 393 -36.56 9.43 -31.30
CA SER A 393 -37.64 8.70 -31.97
C SER A 393 -39.04 9.16 -31.51
N TYR A 394 -39.22 9.39 -30.21
CA TYR A 394 -40.47 9.86 -29.63
C TYR A 394 -40.80 11.31 -30.05
N ILE A 395 -39.80 12.20 -30.08
CA ILE A 395 -39.98 13.59 -30.54
C ILE A 395 -40.31 13.63 -32.03
N ALA A 396 -39.64 12.81 -32.86
CA ALA A 396 -39.96 12.68 -34.27
C ALA A 396 -41.40 12.18 -34.50
N ALA A 397 -41.84 11.14 -33.77
CA ALA A 397 -43.21 10.63 -33.87
C ALA A 397 -44.26 11.67 -33.46
N LYS A 398 -44.01 12.45 -32.40
CA LYS A 398 -44.94 13.49 -31.89
C LYS A 398 -45.07 14.67 -32.85
N SER A 399 -43.97 15.08 -33.49
CA SER A 399 -43.99 16.11 -34.54
C SER A 399 -44.77 15.67 -35.79
N GLY A 400 -44.64 14.40 -36.20
CA GLY A 400 -45.40 13.81 -37.30
C GLY A 400 -46.91 13.78 -37.04
N LEU A 401 -47.31 13.41 -35.81
CA LEU A 401 -48.72 13.42 -35.38
C LEU A 401 -49.31 14.83 -35.34
N ALA A 402 -48.56 15.82 -34.83
CA ALA A 402 -48.99 17.22 -34.80
C ALA A 402 -49.20 17.78 -36.22
N LYS A 403 -48.31 17.47 -37.17
CA LYS A 403 -48.41 17.88 -38.57
C LYS A 403 -49.64 17.27 -39.26
N ARG A 404 -49.91 15.97 -39.03
CA ARG A 404 -51.11 15.29 -39.56
C ARG A 404 -52.42 15.89 -39.00
N LYS A 405 -52.46 16.18 -37.69
CA LYS A 405 -53.63 16.80 -37.05
C LYS A 405 -53.92 18.21 -37.58
N LYS A 406 -52.88 19.02 -37.80
CA LYS A 406 -53.00 20.36 -38.41
C LYS A 406 -53.56 20.29 -39.83
N ASN A 407 -53.05 19.37 -40.66
CA ASN A 407 -53.53 19.19 -42.04
C ASN A 407 -54.99 18.73 -42.09
N TYR A 408 -55.40 17.82 -41.20
CA TYR A 408 -56.79 17.36 -41.10
C TYR A 408 -57.76 18.51 -40.75
N ILE A 409 -57.39 19.37 -39.79
CA ILE A 409 -58.20 20.53 -39.40
C ILE A 409 -58.32 21.52 -40.57
N LEU A 410 -57.22 21.78 -41.29
CA LEU A 410 -57.22 22.67 -42.46
C LEU A 410 -58.17 22.14 -43.56
N GLN A 411 -58.12 20.84 -43.85
CA GLN A 411 -59.03 20.20 -44.81
C GLN A 411 -60.49 20.32 -44.40
N LYS A 412 -60.81 20.10 -43.13
CA LYS A 412 -62.18 20.27 -42.63
C LYS A 412 -62.67 21.72 -42.74
N GLN A 413 -61.82 22.70 -42.43
CA GLN A 413 -62.18 24.12 -42.57
C GLN A 413 -62.41 24.50 -44.04
N GLN A 414 -61.58 24.02 -44.97
CA GLN A 414 -61.78 24.24 -46.40
C GLN A 414 -63.08 23.60 -46.91
N GLN A 415 -63.41 22.38 -46.46
CA GLN A 415 -64.68 21.73 -46.80
C GLN A 415 -65.89 22.52 -46.26
N GLN A 416 -65.82 23.02 -45.02
CA GLN A 416 -66.89 23.83 -44.43
C GLN A 416 -67.08 25.16 -45.15
N GLN A 417 -66.00 25.87 -45.49
CA GLN A 417 -66.07 27.10 -46.29
C GLN A 417 -66.66 26.86 -47.69
N SER A 418 -66.31 25.72 -48.31
CA SER A 418 -66.85 25.32 -49.61
C SER A 418 -68.35 25.02 -49.55
N GLN A 419 -68.83 24.40 -48.46
CA GLN A 419 -70.24 24.14 -48.22
C GLN A 419 -71.03 25.41 -47.90
N GLN A 420 -70.44 26.36 -47.16
CA GLN A 420 -71.04 27.67 -46.89
C GLN A 420 -71.19 28.51 -48.16
N LYS A 421 -70.17 28.54 -49.03
CA LYS A 421 -70.25 29.21 -50.34
C LYS A 421 -71.29 28.61 -51.29
N LYS A 422 -71.60 27.31 -51.15
CA LYS A 422 -72.68 26.64 -51.91
C LYS A 422 -74.09 26.90 -51.37
N LYS A 423 -74.23 27.42 -50.15
CA LYS A 423 -75.53 27.80 -49.54
C LYS A 423 -75.86 29.29 -49.68
N THR A 424 -74.92 30.10 -50.16
CA THR A 424 -75.07 31.56 -50.36
C THR A 424 -75.09 31.96 -51.84
N LYS A 425 -75.06 30.97 -52.75
CA LYS A 425 -75.49 31.06 -54.15
C LYS A 425 -76.77 30.27 -54.28
#